data_AF-A0A3M1WW63-F1
#
_entry.id   AF-A0A3M1WW63-F1
#
_cell.length_a   1.000
_cell.length_b   1.000
_cell.length_c   1.000
_cell.angle_alpha   90.00
_cell.angle_beta   90.00
_cell.angle_gamma   90.00
#
_symmetry.space_group_name_H-M   'P 1'
#
loop_
_entity.id
_entity.type
_entity.pdbx_description
1 polymer ?
#
loop_
_entity_poly.entity_id
_entity_poly.type
_entity_poly.pdbx_seq_one_letter_code
_entity_poly.pdbx_strand_id
1 'polypeptide(L)'
;MLRFRILKDEKGNDVYEIDSDGYEVLHNPILNKGAAFTYEERRLFRIDGFLPPAVSSLQQQVERSYENFSCKPSDIEKHIFLRSLQDRNETLYYALLLEHLEEMIPIVYTPTVGQACEQYSHIFRFTRGIFLSPMNIDRVDEIFSSLPYKNVEMIVVTDSEAILGIGDQGIGGMGIPIGKLSLYTAGAGIHPANCLPVTLDVGTNNEKLLNDPLYLGIRQRRLRGESYFNFVDEFVQAVKRHFPGAVLQWEDFSKGNAFALLDKYREVLPS
;
A
#
# COMPACT_ATOMS: atom_id res chain seq x y z
N MET A 1 -10.43 -8.85 -13.85
CA MET A 1 -11.60 -7.95 -13.82
C MET A 1 -11.49 -7.14 -12.55
N LEU A 2 -11.69 -5.81 -12.57
CA LEU A 2 -11.86 -5.05 -11.31
C LEU A 2 -12.92 -5.80 -10.51
N ARG A 3 -12.63 -6.21 -9.27
CA ARG A 3 -13.58 -6.99 -8.45
C ARG A 3 -14.82 -6.20 -8.07
N PHE A 4 -14.85 -4.91 -8.41
CA PHE A 4 -15.99 -4.03 -8.25
C PHE A 4 -15.99 -2.90 -9.29
N ARG A 5 -17.16 -2.31 -9.52
CA ARG A 5 -17.35 -1.05 -10.22
C ARG A 5 -18.08 -0.09 -9.30
N ILE A 6 -17.68 1.18 -9.31
CA ILE A 6 -18.37 2.23 -8.57
C ILE A 6 -19.43 2.83 -9.49
N LEU A 7 -20.69 2.76 -9.07
CA LEU A 7 -21.87 3.30 -9.74
C LEU A 7 -22.52 4.35 -8.84
N LYS A 8 -23.48 5.11 -9.39
CA LYS A 8 -24.34 6.01 -8.62
C LYS A 8 -25.73 5.41 -8.47
N ASP A 9 -26.26 5.37 -7.24
CA ASP A 9 -27.66 5.01 -7.00
C ASP A 9 -28.63 6.14 -7.42
N GLU A 10 -29.94 5.89 -7.32
CA GLU A 10 -30.98 6.88 -7.63
C GLU A 10 -30.89 8.17 -6.81
N LYS A 11 -30.17 8.15 -5.68
CA LYS A 11 -29.94 9.28 -4.78
C LYS A 11 -28.57 9.94 -5.01
N GLY A 12 -27.77 9.45 -5.95
CA GLY A 12 -26.43 9.96 -6.26
C GLY A 12 -25.33 9.46 -5.33
N ASN A 13 -25.58 8.45 -4.49
CA ASN A 13 -24.57 7.84 -3.64
C ASN A 13 -23.71 6.85 -4.43
N ASP A 14 -22.44 6.75 -4.08
CA ASP A 14 -21.57 5.71 -4.62
C ASP A 14 -22.00 4.32 -4.11
N VAL A 15 -22.24 3.41 -5.04
CA VAL A 15 -22.53 2.00 -4.78
C VAL A 15 -21.57 1.11 -5.55
N TYR A 16 -21.20 0.00 -4.93
CA TYR A 16 -20.24 -0.94 -5.49
C TYR A 16 -21.00 -2.10 -6.13
N GLU A 17 -20.98 -2.18 -7.46
CA GLU A 17 -21.36 -3.40 -8.18
C GLU A 17 -20.19 -4.38 -8.07
N ILE A 18 -20.42 -5.57 -7.52
CA ILE A 18 -19.37 -6.57 -7.30
C ILE A 18 -19.74 -7.90 -7.94
N ASP A 19 -18.72 -8.63 -8.42
CA ASP A 19 -18.85 -9.98 -8.98
C ASP A 19 -18.20 -11.02 -8.05
N SER A 20 -18.40 -10.85 -6.75
CA SER A 20 -17.81 -11.71 -5.72
C SER A 20 -18.83 -11.96 -4.60
N ASP A 21 -18.91 -13.21 -4.15
CA ASP A 21 -19.75 -13.62 -3.03
C ASP A 21 -18.99 -14.59 -2.09
N GLY A 22 -19.68 -15.08 -1.07
CA GLY A 22 -19.17 -16.05 -0.12
C GLY A 22 -17.89 -15.59 0.58
N TYR A 23 -16.94 -16.50 0.73
CA TYR A 23 -15.72 -16.24 1.49
C TYR A 23 -14.82 -15.17 0.85
N GLU A 24 -14.92 -14.95 -0.46
CA GLU A 24 -14.07 -13.99 -1.17
C GLU A 24 -14.35 -12.54 -0.78
N VAL A 25 -15.62 -12.18 -0.53
CA VAL A 25 -15.98 -10.81 -0.12
C VAL A 25 -15.40 -10.45 1.24
N LEU A 26 -15.24 -11.45 2.13
CA LEU A 26 -14.66 -11.28 3.47
C LEU A 26 -13.14 -11.05 3.43
N HIS A 27 -12.47 -11.46 2.35
CA HIS A 27 -11.01 -11.38 2.18
C HIS A 27 -10.57 -10.26 1.24
N ASN A 28 -11.50 -9.53 0.65
CA ASN A 28 -11.20 -8.34 -0.12
C ASN A 28 -11.26 -7.11 0.81
N PRO A 29 -10.14 -6.45 1.13
CA PRO A 29 -10.12 -5.37 2.12
C PRO A 29 -10.96 -4.15 1.73
N ILE A 30 -11.20 -3.93 0.44
CA ILE A 30 -12.03 -2.84 -0.07
C ILE A 30 -13.53 -3.16 0.11
N LEU A 31 -13.91 -4.44 0.01
CA LEU A 31 -15.31 -4.86 0.06
C LEU A 31 -15.75 -5.32 1.44
N ASN A 32 -14.81 -5.77 2.27
CA ASN A 32 -15.09 -6.34 3.57
C ASN A 32 -15.64 -5.27 4.53
N LYS A 33 -16.88 -5.46 4.99
CA LYS A 33 -17.53 -4.60 6.00
C LYS A 33 -17.41 -5.15 7.42
N GLY A 34 -16.81 -6.33 7.61
CA GLY A 34 -16.74 -7.01 8.89
C GLY A 34 -18.12 -7.23 9.50
N ALA A 35 -18.32 -6.83 10.76
CA ALA A 35 -19.61 -6.98 11.42
C ALA A 35 -20.70 -6.02 10.90
N ALA A 36 -20.36 -5.08 10.01
CA ALA A 36 -21.33 -4.14 9.42
C ALA A 36 -22.07 -4.65 8.19
N PHE A 37 -21.79 -5.86 7.69
CA PHE A 37 -22.68 -6.48 6.72
C PHE A 37 -24.08 -6.63 7.32
N THR A 38 -25.10 -6.07 6.66
CA THR A 38 -26.50 -6.20 7.12
C THR A 38 -27.00 -7.64 6.97
N TYR A 39 -28.13 -7.98 7.60
CA TYR A 39 -28.71 -9.32 7.44
C TYR A 39 -29.07 -9.62 5.98
N GLU A 40 -29.55 -8.62 5.25
CA GLU A 40 -29.85 -8.72 3.82
C GLU A 40 -28.57 -8.96 3.00
N GLU A 41 -27.52 -8.18 3.23
CA GLU A 41 -26.22 -8.36 2.56
C GLU A 41 -25.62 -9.73 2.87
N ARG A 42 -25.72 -10.20 4.12
CA ARG A 42 -25.19 -11.52 4.51
C ARG A 42 -25.87 -12.65 3.75
N ARG A 43 -27.19 -12.57 3.55
CA ARG A 43 -27.93 -13.55 2.75
C ARG A 43 -27.61 -13.42 1.27
N LEU A 44 -27.58 -12.19 0.75
CA LEU A 44 -27.28 -11.89 -0.66
C LEU A 44 -25.91 -12.43 -1.07
N PHE A 45 -24.88 -12.16 -0.25
CA PHE A 45 -23.51 -12.62 -0.48
C PHE A 45 -23.24 -14.01 0.09
N ARG A 46 -24.25 -14.73 0.62
CA ARG A 46 -24.09 -16.10 1.16
C ARG A 46 -23.00 -16.23 2.24
N ILE A 47 -22.87 -15.19 3.07
CA ILE A 47 -21.95 -15.12 4.22
C ILE A 47 -22.68 -15.21 5.56
N ASP A 48 -23.97 -15.55 5.54
CA ASP A 48 -24.71 -15.89 6.76
C ASP A 48 -24.06 -17.12 7.45
N GLY A 49 -23.89 -17.05 8.76
CA GLY A 49 -23.13 -18.02 9.55
C GLY A 49 -21.61 -17.84 9.57
N PHE A 50 -21.02 -16.99 8.72
CA PHE A 50 -19.57 -16.71 8.74
C PHE A 50 -19.19 -15.55 9.68
N LEU A 51 -20.17 -14.77 10.14
CA LEU A 51 -19.99 -13.59 10.98
C LEU A 51 -20.81 -13.73 12.28
N PRO A 52 -20.37 -13.12 13.39
CA PRO A 52 -21.18 -13.03 14.60
C PRO A 52 -22.58 -12.44 14.31
N PRO A 53 -23.64 -12.90 15.01
CA PRO A 53 -25.02 -12.55 14.65
C PRO A 53 -25.33 -11.06 14.77
N ALA A 54 -24.71 -10.35 15.71
CA ALA A 54 -24.91 -8.92 15.87
C ALA A 54 -24.37 -8.14 14.65
N VAL A 55 -25.18 -7.23 14.11
CA VAL A 55 -24.75 -6.24 13.13
C VAL A 55 -24.19 -5.03 13.88
N SER A 56 -22.97 -4.62 13.55
CA SER A 56 -22.35 -3.41 14.11
C SER A 56 -22.44 -2.26 13.12
N SER A 57 -22.74 -1.05 13.59
CA SER A 57 -22.51 0.16 12.80
C SER A 57 -21.02 0.38 12.54
N LEU A 58 -20.66 1.21 11.55
CA LEU A 58 -19.27 1.61 11.32
C LEU A 58 -18.67 2.25 12.58
N GLN A 59 -19.42 3.13 13.26
CA GLN A 59 -18.95 3.80 14.48
C GLN A 59 -18.60 2.81 15.60
N GLN A 60 -19.42 1.79 15.82
CA GLN A 60 -19.12 0.74 16.82
C GLN A 60 -17.87 -0.06 16.46
N GLN A 61 -17.59 -0.24 15.17
CA GLN A 61 -16.34 -0.89 14.73
C GLN A 61 -15.13 0.02 14.93
N VAL A 62 -15.29 1.35 14.73
CA VAL A 62 -14.25 2.34 15.01
C VAL A 62 -13.92 2.34 16.50
N GLU A 63 -14.92 2.44 17.38
CA GLU A 63 -14.74 2.41 18.84
C GLU A 63 -13.99 1.15 19.30
N ARG A 64 -14.42 -0.04 18.84
CA ARG A 64 -13.73 -1.30 19.12
C ARG A 64 -12.29 -1.32 18.60
N SER A 65 -12.04 -0.73 17.44
CA SER A 65 -10.68 -0.69 16.86
C SER A 65 -9.80 0.30 17.61
N TYR A 66 -10.35 1.41 18.06
CA TYR A 66 -9.67 2.42 18.86
C TYR A 66 -9.30 1.88 20.27
N GLU A 67 -10.17 1.10 20.92
CA GLU A 67 -9.83 0.41 22.17
C GLU A 67 -8.60 -0.50 21.97
N ASN A 68 -8.61 -1.33 20.92
CA ASN A 68 -7.51 -2.23 20.61
C ASN A 68 -6.21 -1.50 20.27
N PHE A 69 -6.30 -0.37 19.57
CA PHE A 69 -5.18 0.51 19.26
C PHE A 69 -4.60 1.15 20.53
N SER A 70 -5.46 1.68 21.40
CA SER A 70 -5.09 2.34 22.65
C SER A 70 -4.39 1.39 23.63
N CYS A 71 -4.73 0.10 23.60
CA CYS A 71 -4.09 -0.92 24.43
C CYS A 71 -2.71 -1.38 23.90
N LYS A 72 -2.25 -0.91 22.74
CA LYS A 72 -0.93 -1.33 22.22
C LYS A 72 0.20 -0.71 23.03
N PRO A 73 1.24 -1.49 23.38
CA PRO A 73 2.26 -1.06 24.34
C PRO A 73 3.30 -0.09 23.75
N SER A 74 3.35 0.06 22.43
CA SER A 74 4.34 0.89 21.74
C SER A 74 3.81 1.37 20.39
N ASP A 75 4.42 2.41 19.85
CA ASP A 75 4.03 2.98 18.56
C ASP A 75 4.22 2.00 17.40
N ILE A 76 5.26 1.16 17.44
CA ILE A 76 5.45 0.13 16.42
C ILE A 76 4.36 -0.95 16.46
N GLU A 77 3.86 -1.31 17.65
CA GLU A 77 2.72 -2.22 17.79
C GLU A 77 1.40 -1.56 17.34
N LYS A 78 1.25 -0.25 17.58
CA LYS A 78 0.15 0.56 17.02
C LYS A 78 0.21 0.59 15.50
N HIS A 79 1.39 0.79 14.91
CA HIS A 79 1.61 0.79 13.47
C HIS A 79 1.23 -0.56 12.85
N ILE A 80 1.75 -1.64 13.43
CA ILE A 80 1.43 -3.01 13.05
C ILE A 80 -0.08 -3.28 13.08
N PHE A 81 -0.76 -2.81 14.14
CA PHE A 81 -2.20 -2.95 14.28
C PHE A 81 -2.95 -2.22 13.16
N LEU A 82 -2.60 -0.95 12.93
CA LEU A 82 -3.23 -0.13 11.89
C LEU A 82 -2.99 -0.70 10.49
N ARG A 83 -1.79 -1.22 10.20
CA ARG A 83 -1.51 -1.90 8.91
C ARG A 83 -2.31 -3.19 8.75
N SER A 84 -2.38 -4.00 9.80
CA SER A 84 -3.22 -5.22 9.79
C SER A 84 -4.71 -4.89 9.62
N LEU A 85 -5.16 -3.74 10.12
CA LEU A 85 -6.52 -3.27 9.91
C LEU A 85 -6.74 -2.84 8.46
N GLN A 86 -5.81 -2.07 7.89
CA GLN A 86 -5.83 -1.65 6.48
C GLN A 86 -5.89 -2.86 5.54
N ASP A 87 -5.11 -3.90 5.80
CA ASP A 87 -5.07 -5.12 4.99
C ASP A 87 -6.28 -6.05 5.18
N ARG A 88 -7.15 -5.75 6.14
CA ARG A 88 -8.38 -6.53 6.40
C ARG A 88 -9.65 -5.79 5.98
N ASN A 89 -9.70 -4.48 6.22
CA ASN A 89 -10.87 -3.63 6.01
C ASN A 89 -10.42 -2.18 5.85
N GLU A 90 -10.32 -1.72 4.60
CA GLU A 90 -9.84 -0.37 4.28
C GLU A 90 -10.83 0.72 4.68
N THR A 91 -12.14 0.49 4.55
CA THR A 91 -13.15 1.44 5.00
C THR A 91 -13.04 1.72 6.50
N LEU A 92 -12.89 0.67 7.31
CA LEU A 92 -12.72 0.81 8.76
C LEU A 92 -11.38 1.44 9.12
N TYR A 93 -10.30 1.09 8.42
CA TYR A 93 -9.00 1.73 8.60
C TYR A 93 -9.06 3.24 8.36
N TYR A 94 -9.62 3.68 7.24
CA TYR A 94 -9.72 5.11 6.93
C TYR A 94 -10.72 5.83 7.82
N ALA A 95 -11.84 5.20 8.21
CA ALA A 95 -12.78 5.78 9.17
C ALA A 95 -12.09 6.04 10.53
N LEU A 96 -11.37 5.06 11.06
CA LEU A 96 -10.60 5.19 12.31
C LEU A 96 -9.51 6.25 12.18
N LEU A 97 -8.76 6.24 11.08
CA LEU A 97 -7.68 7.21 10.82
C LEU A 97 -8.22 8.64 10.75
N LEU A 98 -9.36 8.86 10.10
CA LEU A 98 -9.97 10.19 9.96
C LEU A 98 -10.54 10.70 11.29
N GLU A 99 -11.10 9.82 12.13
CA GLU A 99 -11.64 10.19 13.44
C GLU A 99 -10.54 10.57 14.45
N HIS A 100 -9.36 9.93 14.36
CA HIS A 100 -8.23 10.15 15.28
C HIS A 100 -6.96 10.63 14.56
N LEU A 101 -7.13 11.49 13.54
CA LEU A 101 -6.07 11.81 12.58
C LEU A 101 -4.80 12.37 13.23
N GLU A 102 -4.93 13.31 14.16
CA GLU A 102 -3.80 13.93 14.85
C GLU A 102 -2.96 12.91 15.63
N GLU A 103 -3.60 11.97 16.32
CA GLU A 103 -2.92 10.91 17.07
C GLU A 103 -2.30 9.85 16.16
N MET A 104 -2.98 9.50 15.07
CA MET A 104 -2.61 8.35 14.24
C MET A 104 -1.63 8.71 13.11
N ILE A 105 -1.55 9.96 12.65
CA ILE A 105 -0.57 10.39 11.65
C ILE A 105 0.86 10.01 12.04
N PRO A 106 1.35 10.32 13.26
CA PRO A 106 2.70 9.97 13.68
C PRO A 106 2.99 8.45 13.68
N ILE A 107 1.93 7.64 13.80
CA ILE A 107 2.01 6.17 13.83
C ILE A 107 2.05 5.57 12.41
N VAL A 108 1.19 6.05 11.50
CA VAL A 108 1.14 5.54 10.12
C VAL A 108 2.21 6.17 9.22
N TYR A 109 2.77 7.30 9.63
CA TYR A 109 3.81 8.05 8.94
C TYR A 109 4.98 8.36 9.91
N THR A 110 5.67 9.48 9.74
CA THR A 110 6.83 9.83 10.56
C THR A 110 6.44 10.22 11.98
N PRO A 111 7.17 9.77 13.02
CA PRO A 111 8.46 9.07 12.95
C PRO A 111 8.36 7.53 12.89
N THR A 112 7.22 6.93 13.28
CA THR A 112 7.12 5.47 13.49
C THR A 112 7.34 4.66 12.21
N VAL A 113 6.96 5.19 11.04
CA VAL A 113 7.22 4.53 9.75
C VAL A 113 8.71 4.28 9.50
N GLY A 114 9.60 5.12 10.03
CA GLY A 114 11.05 4.90 9.92
C GLY A 114 11.47 3.61 10.63
N GLN A 115 11.03 3.43 11.87
CA GLN A 115 11.24 2.18 12.62
C GLN A 115 10.60 0.98 11.91
N ALA A 116 9.39 1.15 11.35
CA ALA A 116 8.75 0.10 10.58
C ALA A 116 9.53 -0.29 9.32
N CYS A 117 10.22 0.66 8.67
CA CYS A 117 11.10 0.38 7.54
C CYS A 117 12.33 -0.43 7.95
N GLU A 118 12.98 -0.08 9.07
CA GLU A 118 14.12 -0.84 9.59
C GLU A 118 13.73 -2.29 9.96
N GLN A 119 12.53 -2.46 10.52
CA GLN A 119 12.03 -3.76 10.97
C GLN A 119 11.18 -4.49 9.92
N TYR A 120 11.05 -3.95 8.71
CA TYR A 120 10.03 -4.36 7.73
C TYR A 120 10.03 -5.87 7.46
N SER A 121 11.21 -6.46 7.26
CA SER A 121 11.35 -7.89 6.98
C SER A 121 10.87 -8.78 8.14
N HIS A 122 11.03 -8.30 9.39
CA HIS A 122 10.62 -9.03 10.59
C HIS A 122 9.13 -8.88 10.88
N ILE A 123 8.54 -7.74 10.53
CA ILE A 123 7.12 -7.44 10.80
C ILE A 123 6.21 -7.72 9.60
N PHE A 124 6.75 -8.19 8.47
CA PHE A 124 6.03 -8.52 7.25
C PHE A 124 4.96 -9.60 7.52
N ARG A 125 3.75 -9.38 6.99
CA ARG A 125 2.58 -10.27 7.21
C ARG A 125 1.73 -10.42 5.96
N PHE A 126 1.36 -9.29 5.37
CA PHE A 126 0.51 -9.22 4.18
C PHE A 126 1.22 -8.40 3.11
N THR A 127 0.97 -8.77 1.85
CA THR A 127 1.53 -8.05 0.71
C THR A 127 0.65 -6.84 0.40
N ARG A 128 1.26 -5.65 0.34
CA ARG A 128 0.66 -4.42 -0.18
C ARG A 128 1.65 -3.72 -1.10
N GLY A 129 1.22 -3.40 -2.31
CA GLY A 129 2.09 -2.83 -3.34
C GLY A 129 2.83 -3.89 -4.16
N ILE A 130 3.81 -3.44 -4.95
CA ILE A 130 4.60 -4.27 -5.85
C ILE A 130 6.08 -4.12 -5.53
N PHE A 131 6.79 -5.25 -5.56
CA PHE A 131 8.24 -5.31 -5.47
C PHE A 131 8.81 -5.68 -6.83
N LEU A 132 9.52 -4.75 -7.47
CA LEU A 132 10.21 -4.99 -8.73
C LEU A 132 11.71 -5.09 -8.46
N SER A 133 12.36 -6.02 -9.13
CA SER A 133 13.78 -6.30 -8.94
C SER A 133 14.41 -6.82 -10.23
N PRO A 134 15.74 -6.85 -10.35
CA PRO A 134 16.41 -7.40 -11.53
C PRO A 134 16.01 -8.84 -11.87
N MET A 135 15.38 -9.58 -10.94
CA MET A 135 14.90 -10.95 -11.15
C MET A 135 13.53 -11.04 -11.83
N ASN A 136 12.79 -9.93 -11.94
CA ASN A 136 11.41 -9.95 -12.43
C ASN A 136 11.04 -8.77 -13.33
N ILE A 137 11.94 -7.80 -13.51
CA ILE A 137 11.69 -6.59 -14.32
C ILE A 137 11.39 -6.92 -15.78
N ASP A 138 11.97 -8.01 -16.30
CA ASP A 138 11.71 -8.53 -17.65
C ASP A 138 10.25 -8.98 -17.87
N ARG A 139 9.53 -9.24 -16.77
CA ARG A 139 8.11 -9.65 -16.74
C ARG A 139 7.20 -8.59 -16.14
N VAL A 140 7.64 -7.33 -16.06
CA VAL A 140 6.87 -6.24 -15.45
C VAL A 140 5.48 -6.06 -16.07
N ASP A 141 5.33 -6.27 -17.38
CA ASP A 141 4.04 -6.21 -18.06
C ASP A 141 3.07 -7.31 -17.60
N GLU A 142 3.56 -8.52 -17.32
CA GLU A 142 2.76 -9.62 -16.75
C GLU A 142 2.36 -9.29 -15.31
N ILE A 143 3.30 -8.76 -14.51
CA ILE A 143 3.07 -8.35 -13.12
C ILE A 143 1.97 -7.28 -13.06
N PHE A 144 2.07 -6.21 -13.86
CA PHE A 144 1.04 -5.15 -13.89
C PHE A 144 -0.30 -5.66 -14.43
N SER A 145 -0.27 -6.58 -15.41
CA SER A 145 -1.48 -7.22 -15.93
C SER A 145 -2.20 -8.09 -14.89
N SER A 146 -1.47 -8.64 -13.91
CA SER A 146 -2.03 -9.47 -12.84
C SER A 146 -2.72 -8.68 -11.72
N LEU A 147 -2.50 -7.35 -11.65
CA LEU A 147 -3.08 -6.53 -10.58
C LEU A 147 -4.61 -6.56 -10.60
N PRO A 148 -5.25 -6.62 -9.40
CA PRO A 148 -6.69 -6.58 -9.29
C PRO A 148 -7.28 -5.21 -9.65
N TYR A 149 -6.45 -4.16 -9.64
CA TYR A 149 -6.83 -2.78 -9.94
C TYR A 149 -6.30 -2.36 -11.31
N LYS A 150 -7.19 -1.81 -12.15
CA LYS A 150 -6.86 -1.39 -13.51
C LYS A 150 -6.77 0.12 -13.69
N ASN A 151 -7.37 0.89 -12.79
CA ASN A 151 -7.42 2.34 -12.85
C ASN A 151 -6.47 2.93 -11.80
N VAL A 152 -5.18 2.65 -11.94
CA VAL A 152 -4.17 3.28 -11.08
C VAL A 152 -3.99 4.72 -11.53
N GLU A 153 -4.16 5.66 -10.60
CA GLU A 153 -4.04 7.11 -10.81
C GLU A 153 -2.84 7.70 -10.05
N MET A 154 -2.42 7.05 -8.96
CA MET A 154 -1.33 7.53 -8.13
C MET A 154 -0.36 6.41 -7.79
N ILE A 155 0.89 6.56 -8.21
CA ILE A 155 1.99 5.63 -7.91
C ILE A 155 2.99 6.38 -7.04
N VAL A 156 3.30 5.83 -5.87
CA VAL A 156 4.45 6.28 -5.09
C VAL A 156 5.49 5.18 -5.19
N VAL A 157 6.68 5.54 -5.68
CA VAL A 157 7.78 4.61 -5.91
C VAL A 157 9.00 5.02 -5.09
N THR A 158 9.74 4.05 -4.57
CA THR A 158 11.02 4.25 -3.90
C THR A 158 12.02 3.16 -4.29
N ASP A 159 13.31 3.49 -4.35
CA ASP A 159 14.40 2.49 -4.30
C ASP A 159 14.99 2.32 -2.90
N SER A 160 14.44 3.06 -1.93
CA SER A 160 14.77 3.03 -0.50
C SER A 160 16.22 3.33 -0.16
N GLU A 161 16.94 4.04 -1.03
CA GLU A 161 18.36 4.34 -0.80
C GLU A 161 18.57 5.41 0.28
N ALA A 162 17.62 6.34 0.44
CA ALA A 162 17.71 7.45 1.38
C ALA A 162 16.40 7.64 2.15
N ILE A 163 15.95 6.59 2.86
CA ILE A 163 14.75 6.65 3.69
C ILE A 163 14.96 7.65 4.82
N LEU A 164 14.22 8.76 4.76
CA LEU A 164 14.24 9.82 5.77
C LEU A 164 15.68 10.21 6.18
N GLY A 165 16.01 10.05 7.46
CA GLY A 165 17.37 10.20 8.00
C GLY A 165 18.06 8.87 8.37
N ILE A 166 17.42 7.73 8.06
CA ILE A 166 17.91 6.38 8.41
C ILE A 166 18.64 5.68 7.25
N GLY A 167 18.69 6.32 6.08
CA GLY A 167 19.52 5.90 4.95
C GLY A 167 18.97 4.69 4.20
N ASP A 168 19.86 3.81 3.77
CA ASP A 168 19.53 2.67 2.92
C ASP A 168 18.81 1.56 3.70
N GLN A 169 17.55 1.31 3.37
CA GLN A 169 16.72 0.28 4.01
C GLN A 169 16.31 -0.86 3.05
N GLY A 170 16.85 -0.88 1.82
CA GLY A 170 16.49 -1.87 0.79
C GLY A 170 14.96 -2.06 0.67
N ILE A 171 14.45 -3.30 0.67
CA ILE A 171 12.98 -3.49 0.57
C ILE A 171 12.17 -2.90 1.72
N GLY A 172 12.80 -2.57 2.86
CA GLY A 172 12.08 -2.06 4.02
C GLY A 172 11.45 -0.69 3.78
N GLY A 173 11.98 0.08 2.84
CA GLY A 173 11.43 1.36 2.45
C GLY A 173 10.03 1.31 1.82
N MET A 174 9.49 0.12 1.48
CA MET A 174 8.09 -0.05 1.07
C MET A 174 7.08 0.58 2.05
N GLY A 175 7.44 0.67 3.34
CA GLY A 175 6.63 1.39 4.33
C GLY A 175 6.33 2.85 3.97
N ILE A 176 7.23 3.52 3.23
CA ILE A 176 7.09 4.93 2.84
C ILE A 176 6.03 5.12 1.75
N PRO A 177 6.08 4.43 0.58
CA PRO A 177 4.99 4.48 -0.39
C PRO A 177 3.61 4.15 0.20
N ILE A 178 3.53 3.11 1.04
CA ILE A 178 2.27 2.72 1.67
C ILE A 178 1.77 3.86 2.58
N GLY A 179 2.63 4.45 3.41
CA GLY A 179 2.29 5.57 4.28
C GLY A 179 1.84 6.81 3.52
N LYS A 180 2.59 7.20 2.48
CA LYS A 180 2.25 8.35 1.61
C LYS A 180 0.89 8.18 0.95
N LEU A 181 0.61 7.00 0.39
CA LEU A 181 -0.67 6.72 -0.25
C LEU A 181 -1.84 6.70 0.74
N SER A 182 -1.63 6.21 1.98
CA SER A 182 -2.63 6.36 3.05
C SER A 182 -2.95 7.83 3.34
N LEU A 183 -1.95 8.72 3.32
CA LEU A 183 -2.16 10.17 3.50
C LEU A 183 -2.83 10.81 2.28
N TYR A 184 -2.56 10.35 1.06
CA TYR A 184 -3.29 10.80 -0.13
C TYR A 184 -4.77 10.44 -0.07
N THR A 185 -5.11 9.23 0.38
CA THR A 185 -6.51 8.86 0.56
C THR A 185 -7.16 9.67 1.69
N ALA A 186 -6.52 9.78 2.85
CA ALA A 186 -7.10 10.50 3.99
C ALA A 186 -7.18 12.03 3.77
N GLY A 187 -6.16 12.63 3.16
CA GLY A 187 -6.04 14.08 3.03
C GLY A 187 -6.55 14.66 1.71
N ALA A 188 -6.49 13.89 0.62
CA ALA A 188 -6.90 14.34 -0.73
C ALA A 188 -8.10 13.56 -1.30
N GLY A 189 -8.60 12.54 -0.59
CA GLY A 189 -9.76 11.77 -1.03
C GLY A 189 -9.49 10.87 -2.23
N ILE A 190 -8.22 10.60 -2.56
CA ILE A 190 -7.87 9.67 -3.66
C ILE A 190 -8.34 8.27 -3.27
N HIS A 191 -9.16 7.66 -4.11
CA HIS A 191 -9.71 6.33 -3.84
C HIS A 191 -8.57 5.31 -3.70
N PRO A 192 -8.52 4.50 -2.63
CA PRO A 192 -7.34 3.67 -2.34
C PRO A 192 -7.08 2.58 -3.38
N ALA A 193 -8.10 2.12 -4.11
CA ALA A 193 -7.94 1.20 -5.23
C ALA A 193 -7.24 1.82 -6.46
N ASN A 194 -7.10 3.15 -6.49
CA ASN A 194 -6.39 3.88 -7.54
C ASN A 194 -4.94 4.19 -7.14
N CYS A 195 -4.52 3.74 -5.96
CA CYS A 195 -3.19 3.95 -5.40
C CYS A 195 -2.33 2.70 -5.56
N LEU A 196 -1.08 2.84 -6.02
CA LEU A 196 -0.14 1.73 -6.18
C LEU A 196 1.21 2.05 -5.51
N PRO A 197 1.52 1.45 -4.36
CA PRO A 197 2.85 1.54 -3.76
C PRO A 197 3.82 0.62 -4.50
N VAL A 198 5.01 1.12 -4.82
CA VAL A 198 6.05 0.36 -5.54
C VAL A 198 7.40 0.50 -4.85
N THR A 199 8.11 -0.61 -4.73
CA THR A 199 9.53 -0.62 -4.35
C THR A 199 10.38 -1.23 -5.45
N LEU A 200 11.43 -0.51 -5.81
CA LEU A 200 12.47 -0.90 -6.75
C LEU A 200 13.63 -1.53 -5.97
N ASP A 201 13.55 -2.85 -5.75
CA ASP A 201 14.59 -3.62 -5.07
C ASP A 201 15.79 -3.89 -5.99
N VAL A 202 16.64 -2.88 -6.14
CA VAL A 202 17.89 -2.97 -6.90
C VAL A 202 19.06 -3.48 -6.05
N GLY A 203 18.78 -4.06 -4.88
CA GLY A 203 19.76 -4.41 -3.85
C GLY A 203 19.90 -3.35 -2.76
N THR A 204 20.78 -3.59 -1.79
CA THR A 204 21.06 -2.67 -0.68
C THR A 204 22.55 -2.65 -0.34
N ASN A 205 23.07 -1.49 0.07
CA ASN A 205 24.41 -1.35 0.60
C ASN A 205 24.45 -1.48 2.13
N ASN A 206 23.30 -1.63 2.79
CA ASN A 206 23.22 -1.80 4.23
C ASN A 206 23.67 -3.20 4.65
N GLU A 207 24.86 -3.29 5.25
CA GLU A 207 25.45 -4.55 5.72
C GLU A 207 24.58 -5.29 6.72
N LYS A 208 23.85 -4.56 7.57
CA LYS A 208 23.00 -5.20 8.59
C LYS A 208 21.90 -6.01 7.91
N LEU A 209 21.29 -5.45 6.86
CA LEU A 209 20.25 -6.13 6.08
C LEU A 209 20.83 -7.29 5.26
N LEU A 210 21.99 -7.11 4.61
CA LEU A 210 22.63 -8.18 3.85
C LEU A 210 22.95 -9.40 4.71
N ASN A 211 23.36 -9.17 5.96
CA ASN A 211 23.72 -10.21 6.92
C ASN A 211 22.52 -10.73 7.76
N ASP A 212 21.35 -10.09 7.67
CA ASP A 212 20.17 -10.51 8.42
C ASP A 212 19.49 -11.69 7.71
N PRO A 213 19.40 -12.89 8.30
CA PRO A 213 18.79 -14.07 7.66
C PRO A 213 17.29 -13.91 7.37
N LEU A 214 16.61 -12.96 8.01
CA LEU A 214 15.19 -12.69 7.79
C LEU A 214 14.94 -11.62 6.73
N TYR A 215 15.98 -10.94 6.22
CA TYR A 215 15.85 -9.96 5.15
C TYR A 215 15.18 -10.56 3.90
N LEU A 216 14.09 -9.91 3.47
CA LEU A 216 13.25 -10.35 2.35
C LEU A 216 13.69 -9.81 0.98
N GLY A 217 14.60 -8.85 0.95
CA GLY A 217 15.08 -8.23 -0.29
C GLY A 217 16.22 -9.00 -0.94
N ILE A 218 16.65 -8.54 -2.12
CA ILE A 218 17.80 -9.14 -2.79
C ILE A 218 19.06 -8.91 -1.95
N ARG A 219 19.74 -10.01 -1.64
CA ARG A 219 21.02 -10.04 -0.91
C ARG A 219 22.20 -9.72 -1.81
N GLN A 220 22.15 -8.55 -2.44
CA GLN A 220 23.22 -8.02 -3.28
C GLN A 220 23.39 -6.52 -3.06
N ARG A 221 24.58 -6.01 -3.38
CA ARG A 221 24.82 -4.56 -3.41
C ARG A 221 23.96 -3.90 -4.48
N ARG A 222 23.65 -2.63 -4.25
CA ARG A 222 22.83 -1.85 -5.18
C ARG A 222 23.41 -1.85 -6.60
N LEU A 223 22.53 -1.99 -7.59
CA LEU A 223 22.86 -1.65 -8.97
C LEU A 223 23.27 -0.18 -9.06
N ARG A 224 24.17 0.12 -10.01
CA ARG A 224 24.75 1.45 -10.24
C ARG A 224 24.92 1.72 -11.71
N GLY A 225 24.95 3.00 -12.07
CA GLY A 225 25.21 3.44 -13.43
C GLY A 225 24.17 2.89 -14.41
N GLU A 226 24.64 2.44 -15.57
CA GLU A 226 23.78 2.01 -16.67
C GLU A 226 22.81 0.88 -16.30
N SER A 227 23.25 -0.12 -15.52
CA SER A 227 22.37 -1.23 -15.12
C SER A 227 21.19 -0.77 -14.25
N TYR A 228 21.41 0.20 -13.36
CA TYR A 228 20.35 0.83 -12.58
C TYR A 228 19.38 1.60 -13.48
N PHE A 229 19.90 2.45 -14.36
CA PHE A 229 19.05 3.27 -15.21
C PHE A 229 18.27 2.46 -16.24
N ASN A 230 18.83 1.37 -16.78
CA ASN A 230 18.10 0.44 -17.65
C ASN A 230 16.95 -0.25 -16.90
N PHE A 231 17.21 -0.69 -15.66
CA PHE A 231 16.16 -1.26 -14.81
C PHE A 231 15.02 -0.26 -14.55
N VAL A 232 15.34 1.00 -14.22
CA VAL A 232 14.32 2.02 -13.98
C VAL A 232 13.59 2.40 -15.28
N ASP A 233 14.28 2.41 -16.42
CA ASP A 233 13.66 2.69 -17.72
C ASP A 233 12.57 1.66 -18.04
N GLU A 234 12.85 0.37 -17.89
CA GLU A 234 11.87 -0.69 -18.10
C GLU A 234 10.63 -0.52 -17.20
N PHE A 235 10.84 -0.16 -15.93
CA PHE A 235 9.74 0.17 -15.02
C PHE A 235 8.91 1.36 -15.51
N VAL A 236 9.54 2.49 -15.86
CA VAL A 236 8.83 3.70 -16.30
C VAL A 236 8.07 3.45 -17.60
N GLN A 237 8.67 2.73 -18.55
CA GLN A 237 8.00 2.38 -19.80
C GLN A 237 6.80 1.45 -19.54
N ALA A 238 6.91 0.51 -18.60
CA ALA A 238 5.77 -0.32 -18.20
C ALA A 238 4.66 0.49 -17.54
N VAL A 239 5.00 1.45 -16.66
CA VAL A 239 4.00 2.37 -16.08
C VAL A 239 3.30 3.14 -17.18
N LYS A 240 4.03 3.68 -18.16
CA LYS A 240 3.44 4.40 -19.29
C LYS A 240 2.51 3.53 -20.15
N ARG A 241 2.84 2.25 -20.34
CA ARG A 241 2.00 1.31 -21.10
C ARG A 241 0.70 0.95 -20.36
N HIS A 242 0.79 0.67 -19.06
CA HIS A 242 -0.34 0.13 -18.27
C HIS A 242 -1.16 1.20 -17.56
N PHE A 243 -0.53 2.29 -17.16
CA PHE A 243 -1.11 3.37 -16.35
C PHE A 243 -0.75 4.76 -16.93
N PRO A 244 -1.07 5.05 -18.21
CA PRO A 244 -0.62 6.27 -18.90
C PRO A 244 -1.10 7.58 -18.26
N GLY A 245 -2.15 7.56 -17.44
CA GLY A 245 -2.68 8.73 -16.73
C GLY A 245 -2.23 8.82 -15.27
N ALA A 246 -1.42 7.88 -14.77
CA ALA A 246 -1.00 7.87 -13.38
C ALA A 246 0.07 8.94 -13.11
N VAL A 247 -0.02 9.59 -11.96
CA VAL A 247 1.07 10.38 -11.39
C VAL A 247 2.10 9.42 -10.78
N LEU A 248 3.37 9.58 -11.15
CA LEU A 248 4.50 8.80 -10.65
C LEU A 248 5.36 9.65 -9.71
N GLN A 249 5.09 9.53 -8.42
CA GLN A 249 5.83 10.24 -7.38
C GLN A 249 7.05 9.43 -6.91
N TRP A 250 8.23 10.03 -7.04
CA TRP A 250 9.50 9.49 -6.56
C TRP A 250 9.73 9.87 -5.09
N GLU A 251 9.98 8.89 -4.23
CA GLU A 251 10.20 9.11 -2.79
C GLU A 251 11.47 8.41 -2.30
N ASP A 252 12.23 9.10 -1.44
CA ASP A 252 13.37 8.56 -0.69
C ASP A 252 14.49 7.89 -1.53
N PHE A 253 14.74 8.44 -2.72
CA PHE A 253 15.91 8.14 -3.54
C PHE A 253 17.14 8.91 -3.02
N SER A 254 18.35 8.38 -3.27
CA SER A 254 19.56 9.18 -3.02
C SER A 254 19.52 10.48 -3.81
N LYS A 255 20.11 11.55 -3.26
CA LYS A 255 20.10 12.88 -3.89
C LYS A 255 20.54 12.85 -5.36
N GLY A 256 21.59 12.08 -5.67
CA GLY A 256 22.09 11.94 -7.05
C GLY A 256 21.07 11.29 -7.98
N ASN A 257 20.48 10.17 -7.56
CA ASN A 257 19.47 9.49 -8.35
C ASN A 257 18.18 10.32 -8.47
N ALA A 258 17.73 10.98 -7.40
CA ALA A 258 16.52 11.79 -7.41
C ALA A 258 16.55 12.87 -8.51
N PHE A 259 17.64 13.64 -8.62
CA PHE A 259 17.79 14.64 -9.69
C PHE A 259 17.88 13.99 -11.08
N ALA A 260 18.67 12.93 -11.22
CA ALA A 260 18.85 12.26 -12.51
C ALA A 260 17.53 11.65 -13.04
N LEU A 261 16.73 11.05 -12.15
CA LEU A 261 15.43 10.47 -12.49
C LEU A 261 14.41 11.55 -12.85
N LEU A 262 14.35 12.63 -12.07
CA LEU A 262 13.48 13.76 -12.37
C LEU A 262 13.82 14.37 -13.73
N ASP A 263 15.09 14.67 -14.00
CA ASP A 263 15.53 15.25 -15.27
C ASP A 263 15.22 14.34 -16.46
N LYS A 264 15.36 13.02 -16.28
CA LYS A 264 15.12 12.04 -17.35
C LYS A 264 13.64 11.80 -17.63
N TYR A 265 12.77 11.79 -16.62
CA TYR A 265 11.40 11.27 -16.75
C TYR A 265 10.27 12.30 -16.58
N ARG A 266 10.56 13.54 -16.17
CA ARG A 266 9.54 14.61 -15.99
C ARG A 266 8.67 14.92 -17.22
N GLU A 267 9.17 14.64 -18.42
CA GLU A 267 8.41 14.83 -19.68
C GLU A 267 7.79 13.52 -20.22
N VAL A 268 7.98 12.39 -19.50
CA VAL A 268 7.50 11.06 -19.92
C VAL A 268 6.18 10.70 -19.24
N LEU A 269 6.07 10.99 -17.95
CA LEU A 269 4.90 10.79 -17.11
C LEU A 269 4.71 12.02 -16.21
N PRO A 270 3.48 12.31 -15.75
CA PRO A 270 3.30 13.27 -14.66
C PRO A 270 4.07 12.78 -13.43
N SER A 271 5.03 13.55 -12.93
CA SER A 271 5.90 13.18 -11.80
C SER A 271 6.20 14.35 -10.88
#